data_AF-L9XDS4-F1
#
_entry.id   AF-L9XDS4-F1
#
_cell.length_a   1.000
_cell.length_b   1.000
_cell.length_c   1.000
_cell.angle_alpha   90.00
_cell.angle_beta   90.00
_cell.angle_gamma   90.00
#
_symmetry.space_group_name_H-M   'P 1'
#
loop_
_entity.id
_entity.type
_entity.pdbx_description
1 polymer ?
#
loop_
_entity_poly.entity_id
_entity_poly.type
_entity_poly.pdbx_seq_one_letter_code
_entity_poly.pdbx_strand_id
1 'polypeptide(L)'
;AARGVLNGTANFILTRMAAEGLDYEHVLAEAQDLGVAEADPTFDVDGTDVALKFVILANVLNGGGFSLEDATVEGIQDIPGSALDLAAEDGRTIRLIGEATRDGVQVGPRLVPENGALAVTGTRNIVQLETRNAGSLHSSGRGAGGPETATAVLSDVGRLSD
;
A
#
# COMPACT_ATOMS: atom_id res chain seq x y z
N ALA A 1 -13.19 -9.88 0.82
CA ALA A 1 -11.90 -9.50 0.22
C ALA A 1 -11.27 -8.45 1.13
N ALA A 2 -9.94 -8.37 1.13
CA ALA A 2 -9.21 -7.28 1.78
C ALA A 2 -8.49 -6.46 0.72
N ARG A 3 -8.47 -5.14 0.84
CA ARG A 3 -7.72 -4.26 -0.06
C ARG A 3 -7.09 -3.11 0.72
N GLY A 4 -6.01 -2.53 0.23
CA GLY A 4 -5.32 -1.52 1.03
C GLY A 4 -4.05 -0.95 0.43
N VAL A 5 -3.60 0.14 1.04
CA VAL A 5 -2.31 0.79 0.80
C VAL A 5 -1.41 0.39 1.96
N LEU A 6 -0.43 -0.47 1.72
CA LEU A 6 0.42 -1.04 2.77
C LEU A 6 1.93 -0.76 2.61
N ASN A 7 2.30 0.12 1.66
CA ASN A 7 3.67 0.58 1.46
C ASN A 7 3.74 2.11 1.56
N GLY A 8 4.51 2.60 2.53
CA GLY A 8 4.61 4.03 2.82
C GLY A 8 5.41 4.80 1.76
N THR A 9 6.47 4.20 1.21
CA THR A 9 7.34 4.80 0.19
C THR A 9 6.58 5.06 -1.11
N ALA A 10 5.94 4.03 -1.67
CA ALA A 10 5.13 4.13 -2.88
C ALA A 10 3.95 5.12 -2.68
N ASN A 11 3.32 5.11 -1.50
CA ASN A 11 2.26 6.05 -1.20
C ASN A 11 2.75 7.51 -1.13
N PHE A 12 3.92 7.72 -0.54
CA PHE A 12 4.56 9.04 -0.52
C PHE A 12 4.85 9.52 -1.94
N ILE A 13 5.49 8.69 -2.78
CA ILE A 13 5.83 9.02 -4.16
C ILE A 13 4.57 9.42 -4.94
N LEU A 14 3.55 8.56 -4.99
CA LEU A 14 2.31 8.86 -5.73
C LEU A 14 1.59 10.12 -5.20
N THR A 15 1.62 10.34 -3.89
CA THR A 15 1.00 11.55 -3.29
C THR A 15 1.77 12.81 -3.68
N ARG A 16 3.11 12.77 -3.68
CA ARG A 16 3.96 13.91 -4.04
C ARG A 16 3.88 14.23 -5.52
N MET A 17 3.95 13.20 -6.38
CA MET A 17 3.75 13.36 -7.83
C MET A 17 2.40 14.03 -8.13
N ALA A 18 1.31 13.59 -7.49
CA ALA A 18 -0.02 14.17 -7.69
C ALA A 18 -0.15 15.61 -7.17
N ALA A 19 0.55 15.95 -6.08
CA ALA A 19 0.47 17.28 -5.48
C ALA A 19 1.26 18.34 -6.26
N GLU A 20 2.38 17.94 -6.88
CA GLU A 20 3.32 18.86 -7.51
C GLU A 20 3.39 18.75 -9.04
N GLY A 21 2.71 17.77 -9.63
CA GLY A 21 2.75 17.51 -11.07
C GLY A 21 4.15 17.11 -11.55
N LEU A 22 4.92 16.43 -10.69
CA LEU A 22 6.30 16.04 -10.95
C LEU A 22 6.40 14.59 -11.41
N ASP A 23 7.40 14.31 -12.24
CA ASP A 23 7.68 12.96 -12.72
C ASP A 23 8.29 12.07 -11.63
N TYR A 24 8.11 10.75 -11.81
CA TYR A 24 8.51 9.72 -10.87
C TYR A 24 9.98 9.83 -10.42
N GLU A 25 10.91 10.02 -11.37
CA GLU A 25 12.35 10.06 -11.06
C GLU A 25 12.71 11.23 -10.12
N HIS A 26 12.08 12.38 -10.30
CA HIS A 26 12.34 13.56 -9.46
C HIS A 26 11.83 13.33 -8.03
N VAL A 27 10.60 12.81 -7.91
CA VAL A 27 9.98 12.54 -6.62
C VAL A 27 10.68 11.40 -5.88
N LEU A 28 11.19 10.39 -6.61
CA LEU A 28 11.99 9.33 -6.02
C LEU A 28 13.28 9.87 -5.39
N ALA A 29 14.00 10.74 -6.11
CA ALA A 29 15.19 11.39 -5.58
C ALA A 29 14.89 12.21 -4.32
N GLU A 30 13.80 12.98 -4.32
CA GLU A 30 13.35 13.71 -3.12
C GLU A 30 13.02 12.74 -1.96
N ALA A 31 12.33 11.63 -2.24
CA ALA A 31 12.01 10.62 -1.23
C ALA A 31 13.29 10.01 -0.61
N GLN A 32 14.34 9.83 -1.39
CA GLN A 32 15.64 9.35 -0.91
C GLN A 32 16.35 10.40 -0.04
N ASP A 33 16.37 11.66 -0.46
CA ASP A 33 16.96 12.76 0.30
C ASP A 33 16.27 12.98 1.66
N LEU A 34 14.95 12.76 1.71
CA LEU A 34 14.15 12.83 2.93
C LEU A 34 14.25 11.57 3.80
N GLY A 35 14.95 10.53 3.35
CA GLY A 35 15.06 9.25 4.04
C GLY A 35 13.74 8.45 4.09
N VAL A 36 12.80 8.76 3.19
CA VAL A 36 11.55 8.00 3.01
C VAL A 36 11.79 6.75 2.19
N ALA A 37 12.63 6.85 1.14
CA ALA A 37 13.06 5.72 0.31
C ALA A 37 14.52 5.37 0.60
N GLU A 38 14.85 4.08 0.54
CA GLU A 38 16.25 3.64 0.59
C GLU A 38 16.97 3.91 -0.74
N ALA A 39 18.30 3.78 -0.73
CA ALA A 39 19.12 3.94 -1.94
C ALA A 39 18.73 2.96 -3.05
N ASP A 40 18.34 1.74 -2.66
CA ASP A 40 17.68 0.77 -3.53
C ASP A 40 16.20 0.65 -3.11
N PRO A 41 15.28 1.33 -3.80
CA PRO A 41 13.86 1.35 -3.46
C PRO A 41 13.06 0.26 -4.18
N THR A 42 13.71 -0.66 -4.90
CA THR A 42 13.04 -1.58 -5.84
C THR A 42 11.86 -2.30 -5.20
N PHE A 43 12.05 -2.86 -4.01
CA PHE A 43 11.04 -3.65 -3.29
C PHE A 43 9.77 -2.86 -2.93
N ASP A 44 9.89 -1.54 -2.77
CA ASP A 44 8.77 -0.66 -2.48
C ASP A 44 8.01 -0.26 -3.75
N VAL A 45 8.75 0.09 -4.81
CA VAL A 45 8.20 0.72 -6.02
C VAL A 45 7.74 -0.29 -7.06
N ASP A 46 8.28 -1.51 -7.05
CA ASP A 46 7.82 -2.62 -7.89
C ASP A 46 6.57 -3.32 -7.33
N GLY A 47 6.22 -3.04 -6.07
CA GLY A 47 5.05 -3.58 -5.38
C GLY A 47 5.29 -4.89 -4.63
N THR A 48 6.51 -5.42 -4.59
CA THR A 48 6.84 -6.70 -3.94
C THR A 48 6.56 -6.68 -2.43
N ASP A 49 6.90 -5.60 -1.73
CA ASP A 49 6.58 -5.45 -0.30
C ASP A 49 5.05 -5.51 -0.04
N VAL A 50 4.25 -4.86 -0.90
CA VAL A 50 2.79 -4.95 -0.82
C VAL A 50 2.32 -6.38 -1.09
N ALA A 51 2.88 -7.04 -2.10
CA ALA A 51 2.50 -8.40 -2.47
C ALA A 51 2.75 -9.39 -1.33
N LEU A 52 3.93 -9.33 -0.68
CA LEU A 52 4.26 -10.14 0.48
C LEU A 52 3.27 -9.93 1.64
N LYS A 53 2.95 -8.68 1.95
CA LYS A 53 1.97 -8.33 3.00
C LYS A 53 0.58 -8.89 2.66
N PHE A 54 0.16 -8.81 1.40
CA PHE A 54 -1.14 -9.33 0.98
C PHE A 54 -1.19 -10.85 0.86
N VAL A 55 -0.09 -11.53 0.57
CA VAL A 55 0.01 -13.00 0.64
C VAL A 55 -0.18 -13.48 2.08
N ILE A 56 0.47 -12.85 3.05
CA ILE A 56 0.27 -13.15 4.47
C ILE A 56 -1.22 -12.93 4.84
N LEU A 57 -1.79 -11.80 4.45
CA LEU A 57 -3.18 -11.48 4.73
C LEU A 57 -4.16 -12.46 4.07
N ALA A 58 -3.93 -12.82 2.80
CA ALA A 58 -4.75 -13.80 2.08
C ALA A 58 -4.72 -15.16 2.78
N ASN A 59 -3.55 -15.61 3.22
CA ASN A 59 -3.40 -16.86 3.96
C ASN A 59 -4.15 -16.83 5.31
N VAL A 60 -4.10 -15.71 6.04
CA VAL A 60 -4.88 -15.55 7.29
C VAL A 60 -6.39 -15.56 7.03
N LEU A 61 -6.85 -14.92 5.95
CA LEU A 61 -8.28 -14.79 5.65
C LEU A 61 -8.89 -16.06 5.03
N ASN A 62 -8.12 -16.80 4.24
CA ASN A 62 -8.62 -17.91 3.43
C ASN A 62 -8.12 -19.29 3.91
N GLY A 63 -7.29 -19.36 4.96
CA GLY A 63 -6.82 -20.63 5.53
C GLY A 63 -5.57 -21.22 4.85
N GLY A 64 -4.75 -20.39 4.20
CA GLY A 64 -3.48 -20.78 3.58
C GLY A 64 -3.55 -21.02 2.07
N GLY A 65 -2.40 -21.41 1.50
CA GLY A 65 -2.27 -21.87 0.11
C GLY A 65 -1.77 -20.85 -0.91
N PHE A 66 -1.54 -19.60 -0.52
CA PHE A 66 -0.99 -18.57 -1.40
C PHE A 66 0.49 -18.35 -1.14
N SER A 67 1.26 -18.23 -2.21
CA SER A 67 2.66 -17.82 -2.23
C SER A 67 2.82 -16.51 -3.04
N LEU A 68 4.03 -15.94 -3.03
CA LEU A 68 4.32 -14.76 -3.85
C LEU A 68 4.20 -15.05 -5.35
N GLU A 69 4.49 -16.28 -5.78
CA GLU A 69 4.39 -16.71 -7.18
C GLU A 69 2.94 -16.68 -7.69
N ASP A 70 1.96 -16.76 -6.78
CA ASP A 70 0.53 -16.69 -7.09
C ASP A 70 0.02 -15.24 -7.17
N ALA A 71 0.87 -14.24 -6.87
CA ALA A 71 0.50 -12.84 -6.90
C ALA A 71 0.76 -12.20 -8.27
N THR A 72 -0.19 -11.41 -8.77
CA THR A 72 0.06 -10.50 -9.89
C THR A 72 0.50 -9.15 -9.34
N VAL A 73 1.66 -8.66 -9.77
CA VAL A 73 2.29 -7.46 -9.22
C VAL A 73 2.63 -6.49 -10.34
N GLU A 74 2.18 -5.25 -10.20
CA GLU A 74 2.54 -4.11 -11.04
C GLU A 74 2.98 -2.95 -10.11
N GLY A 75 4.13 -2.36 -10.42
CA GLY A 75 4.71 -1.27 -9.65
C GLY A 75 4.14 0.11 -10.01
N ILE A 76 4.80 1.15 -9.52
CA ILE A 76 4.40 2.56 -9.75
C ILE A 76 5.33 3.30 -10.73
N GLN A 77 6.41 2.67 -11.17
CA GLN A 77 7.51 3.32 -11.90
C GLN A 77 7.08 3.95 -13.22
N ASP A 78 6.14 3.30 -13.91
CA ASP A 78 5.67 3.71 -15.24
C ASP A 78 4.44 4.62 -15.19
N ILE A 79 4.04 5.12 -14.02
CA ILE A 79 2.90 6.04 -13.89
C ILE A 79 3.35 7.46 -14.28
N PRO A 80 2.86 8.02 -15.40
CA PRO A 80 3.22 9.39 -15.78
C PRO A 80 2.46 10.40 -14.92
N GLY A 81 3.05 11.58 -14.69
CA GLY A 81 2.39 12.68 -13.98
C GLY A 81 1.03 13.04 -14.59
N SER A 82 0.92 13.02 -15.93
CA SER A 82 -0.33 13.28 -16.65
C SER A 82 -1.47 12.31 -16.31
N ALA A 83 -1.18 11.07 -15.89
CA ALA A 83 -2.21 10.14 -15.44
C ALA A 83 -2.78 10.53 -14.07
N LEU A 84 -1.96 11.13 -13.21
CA LEU A 84 -2.38 11.66 -11.90
C LEU A 84 -3.21 12.94 -12.08
N ASP A 85 -2.80 13.82 -13.00
CA ASP A 85 -3.56 15.03 -13.34
C ASP A 85 -4.96 14.68 -13.85
N LEU A 86 -5.04 13.74 -14.81
CA LEU A 86 -6.33 13.29 -15.35
C LEU A 86 -7.19 12.60 -14.28
N ALA A 87 -6.57 11.86 -13.35
CA ALA A 87 -7.30 11.28 -12.23
C ALA A 87 -7.91 12.36 -11.33
N ALA A 88 -7.16 13.42 -11.04
CA ALA A 88 -7.61 14.54 -10.23
C ALA A 88 -8.78 15.29 -10.87
N GLU A 89 -8.78 15.46 -12.20
CA GLU A 89 -9.91 16.04 -12.94
C GLU A 89 -11.23 15.26 -12.76
N ASP A 90 -11.17 13.94 -12.54
CA ASP A 90 -12.34 13.08 -12.24
C ASP A 90 -12.64 12.94 -10.73
N GLY A 91 -11.98 13.72 -9.86
CA GLY A 91 -12.12 13.62 -8.41
C GLY A 91 -11.57 12.31 -7.85
N ARG A 92 -10.53 11.77 -8.49
CA ARG A 92 -9.83 10.54 -8.11
C ARG A 92 -8.35 10.77 -7.91
N THR A 93 -7.68 9.77 -7.37
CA THR A 93 -6.22 9.70 -7.27
C THR A 93 -5.75 8.28 -7.53
N ILE A 94 -4.46 8.09 -7.79
CA ILE A 94 -3.86 6.77 -8.00
C ILE A 94 -3.14 6.34 -6.72
N ARG A 95 -3.35 5.09 -6.31
CA ARG A 95 -2.67 4.46 -5.19
C ARG A 95 -2.18 3.08 -5.58
N LEU A 96 -1.05 2.65 -5.02
CA LEU A 96 -0.61 1.26 -5.10
C LEU A 96 -1.49 0.44 -4.15
N ILE A 97 -2.44 -0.31 -4.71
CA ILE A 97 -3.40 -1.09 -3.95
C ILE A 97 -3.02 -2.55 -4.05
N GLY A 98 -2.83 -3.19 -2.89
CA GLY A 98 -2.92 -4.64 -2.79
C GLY A 98 -4.36 -5.06 -2.54
N GLU A 99 -4.73 -6.21 -3.09
CA GLU A 99 -6.03 -6.85 -2.91
C GLU A 99 -5.85 -8.36 -2.72
N ALA A 100 -6.41 -8.88 -1.63
CA ALA A 100 -6.52 -10.31 -1.35
C ALA A 100 -7.99 -10.73 -1.50
N THR A 101 -8.24 -11.57 -2.50
CA THR A 101 -9.54 -12.20 -2.74
C THR A 101 -9.48 -13.67 -2.37
N ARG A 102 -10.52 -14.44 -2.71
CA ARG A 102 -10.47 -15.91 -2.60
C ARG A 102 -9.66 -16.54 -3.73
N ASP A 103 -9.47 -15.80 -4.82
CA ASP A 103 -8.91 -16.30 -6.06
C ASP A 103 -7.41 -15.95 -6.19
N GLY A 104 -6.90 -15.04 -5.37
CA GLY A 104 -5.49 -14.68 -5.37
C GLY A 104 -5.17 -13.33 -4.74
N VAL A 105 -3.92 -12.91 -4.96
CA VAL A 105 -3.39 -11.61 -4.58
C VAL A 105 -3.09 -10.79 -5.83
N GLN A 106 -3.55 -9.55 -5.84
CA GLN A 106 -3.26 -8.61 -6.90
C GLN A 106 -2.70 -7.32 -6.29
N VAL A 107 -1.61 -6.81 -6.86
CA VAL A 107 -1.01 -5.55 -6.49
C VAL A 107 -0.85 -4.72 -7.74
N GLY A 108 -1.30 -3.47 -7.69
CA GLY A 108 -1.08 -2.55 -8.78
C GLY A 108 -1.61 -1.15 -8.52
N PRO A 109 -1.23 -0.18 -9.37
CA PRO A 109 -1.85 1.13 -9.37
C PRO A 109 -3.36 1.03 -9.62
N ARG A 110 -4.15 1.71 -8.79
CA ARG A 110 -5.61 1.77 -8.91
C ARG A 110 -6.11 3.19 -8.72
N LEU A 111 -7.10 3.57 -9.53
CA LEU A 111 -7.89 4.78 -9.33
C LEU A 111 -8.81 4.60 -8.12
N VAL A 112 -8.70 5.49 -7.15
CA VAL A 112 -9.56 5.55 -5.96
C VAL A 112 -10.16 6.95 -5.84
N PRO A 113 -11.38 7.10 -5.26
CA PRO A 113 -11.94 8.41 -5.00
C PRO A 113 -11.01 9.23 -4.11
N GLU A 114 -10.75 10.49 -4.47
CA GLU A 114 -9.78 11.34 -3.77
C GLU A 114 -10.17 11.57 -2.30
N ASN A 115 -11.47 11.65 -2.02
CA ASN A 115 -12.03 11.77 -0.67
C ASN A 115 -12.44 10.40 -0.06
N GLY A 116 -11.98 9.30 -0.63
CA GLY A 116 -12.28 7.94 -0.18
C GLY A 116 -11.28 7.42 0.87
N ALA A 117 -11.67 6.39 1.62
CA ALA A 117 -10.83 5.83 2.68
C ALA A 117 -9.45 5.36 2.20
N LEU A 118 -9.35 4.82 0.98
CA LEU A 118 -8.10 4.32 0.41
C LEU A 118 -7.16 5.42 -0.12
N ALA A 119 -7.61 6.67 -0.20
CA ALA A 119 -6.80 7.79 -0.65
C ALA A 119 -5.89 8.35 0.47
N VAL A 120 -5.41 7.48 1.37
CA VAL A 120 -4.46 7.88 2.43
C VAL A 120 -3.21 8.51 1.83
N THR A 121 -2.64 9.48 2.54
CA THR A 121 -1.50 10.28 2.08
C THR A 121 -0.27 10.07 2.96
N GLY A 122 0.90 10.50 2.47
CA GLY A 122 2.18 10.35 3.16
C GLY A 122 2.53 8.88 3.38
N THR A 123 3.07 8.53 4.55
CA THR A 123 3.51 7.15 4.86
C THR A 123 2.48 6.34 5.64
N ARG A 124 1.20 6.76 5.61
CA ARG A 124 0.12 6.08 6.34
C ARG A 124 -0.34 4.84 5.58
N ASN A 125 -0.58 3.76 6.31
CA ASN A 125 -1.16 2.54 5.78
C ASN A 125 -2.66 2.47 6.08
N ILE A 126 -3.39 1.74 5.24
CA ILE A 126 -4.79 1.38 5.47
C ILE A 126 -5.10 0.00 4.89
N VAL A 127 -5.89 -0.77 5.63
CA VAL A 127 -6.57 -1.95 5.10
C VAL A 127 -8.08 -1.78 5.21
N GLN A 128 -8.78 -2.14 4.15
CA GLN A 128 -10.23 -2.22 4.04
C GLN A 128 -10.62 -3.69 3.98
N LEU A 129 -11.50 -4.12 4.88
CA LEU A 129 -12.07 -5.45 4.91
C LEU A 129 -13.55 -5.38 4.50
N GLU A 130 -13.90 -6.12 3.45
CA GLU A 130 -15.30 -6.32 3.07
C GLU A 130 -15.89 -7.49 3.82
N THR A 131 -16.91 -7.21 4.64
CA THR A 131 -17.59 -8.21 5.46
C THR A 131 -19.04 -8.38 5.03
N ARG A 132 -19.62 -9.57 5.28
CA ARG A 132 -21.01 -9.86 4.90
C ARG A 132 -22.03 -9.00 5.66
N ASN A 133 -21.78 -8.76 6.96
CA ASN A 133 -22.79 -8.21 7.87
C ASN A 133 -22.43 -6.82 8.40
N ALA A 134 -21.14 -6.50 8.55
CA ALA A 134 -20.67 -5.22 9.09
C ALA A 134 -20.30 -4.22 7.97
N GLY A 135 -20.52 -4.59 6.70
CA GLY A 135 -20.09 -3.80 5.55
C GLY A 135 -18.57 -3.68 5.48
N SER A 136 -18.10 -2.52 5.03
CA SER A 136 -16.67 -2.19 4.92
C SER A 136 -16.11 -1.73 6.27
N LEU A 137 -15.06 -2.40 6.74
CA LEU A 137 -14.29 -2.01 7.91
C LEU A 137 -12.93 -1.45 7.48
N HIS A 138 -12.51 -0.33 8.06
CA HIS A 138 -11.22 0.30 7.77
C HIS A 138 -10.34 0.29 9.01
N SER A 139 -9.08 -0.13 8.86
CA SER A 139 -8.04 0.01 9.87
C SER A 139 -6.87 0.78 9.27
N SER A 140 -6.52 1.92 9.87
CA SER A 140 -5.49 2.81 9.34
C SER A 140 -4.58 3.35 10.44
N GLY A 141 -3.28 3.39 10.16
CA GLY A 141 -2.25 3.88 11.07
C GLY A 141 -0.90 3.96 10.36
N ARG A 142 0.17 4.13 11.14
CA ARG A 142 1.54 4.06 10.60
C ARG A 142 1.90 2.61 10.32
N GLY A 143 2.45 2.35 9.14
CA GLY A 143 2.79 1.00 8.66
C GLY A 143 4.25 0.59 8.84
N ALA A 144 5.11 1.54 9.20
CA ALA A 144 6.54 1.38 9.34
C ALA A 144 7.07 2.37 10.38
N GLY A 145 8.28 2.13 10.88
CA GLY A 145 8.94 2.92 11.91
C GLY A 145 9.32 2.05 13.11
N GLY A 146 10.46 2.37 13.74
CA GLY A 146 10.98 1.58 14.86
C GLY A 146 9.99 1.42 16.02
N PRO A 147 9.45 2.51 16.59
CA PRO A 147 8.46 2.44 17.67
C PRO A 147 7.15 1.75 17.26
N GLU A 148 6.67 2.01 16.05
CA GLU A 148 5.45 1.42 15.50
C GLU A 148 5.58 -0.11 15.36
N THR A 149 6.65 -0.57 14.74
CA THR A 149 6.95 -2.01 14.59
C THR A 149 7.20 -2.66 15.94
N ALA A 150 7.94 -2.00 16.84
CA ALA A 150 8.17 -2.52 18.20
C ALA A 150 6.85 -2.69 18.98
N THR A 151 5.87 -1.80 18.80
CA THR A 151 4.55 -1.91 19.43
C THR A 151 3.84 -3.20 18.99
N ALA A 152 3.89 -3.53 17.70
CA ALA A 152 3.29 -4.76 17.18
C ALA A 152 3.99 -6.01 17.74
N VAL A 153 5.34 -6.03 17.73
CA VAL A 153 6.14 -7.13 18.27
C VAL A 153 5.85 -7.35 19.75
N LEU A 154 5.90 -6.30 20.58
CA LEU A 154 5.64 -6.40 22.01
C LEU A 154 4.21 -6.83 22.33
N SER A 155 3.24 -6.42 21.51
CA SER A 155 1.85 -6.88 21.64
C SER A 155 1.72 -8.38 21.43
N ASP A 156 2.44 -8.94 20.47
CA ASP A 156 2.45 -10.39 20.23
C ASP A 156 3.23 -11.14 21.32
N VAL A 157 4.37 -10.62 21.78
CA VAL A 157 5.09 -11.18 22.95
C VAL A 157 4.19 -11.22 24.18
N GLY A 158 3.41 -10.17 24.44
CA GLY A 158 2.47 -10.13 25.56
C GLY A 158 1.28 -11.10 25.44
N ARG A 159 1.02 -11.65 24.24
CA ARG A 159 0.01 -12.69 24.01
C ARG A 159 0.56 -14.11 24.19
N LEU A 160 1.88 -14.27 24.18
CA LEU A 160 2.51 -15.54 24.53
C LEU A 160 2.29 -15.73 26.04
N SER A 161 1.31 -16.55 26.40
CA SER A 161 1.19 -17.11 27.75
C SER A 161 2.45 -17.92 28.09
N ASP A 162 2.88 -17.87 29.35
CA ASP A 162 3.94 -18.74 29.90
C ASP A 162 3.64 -20.24 29.68
#